data_AF-A0A9D6W1U6-F1
#
_entry.id   AF-A0A9D6W1U6-F1
#
_cell.length_a   1.000
_cell.length_b   1.000
_cell.length_c   1.000
_cell.angle_alpha   90.00
_cell.angle_beta   90.00
_cell.angle_gamma   90.00
#
_symmetry.space_group_name_H-M   'P 1'
#
loop_
_entity.id
_entity.type
_entity.pdbx_description
1 polymer ?
#
loop_
_entity_poly.entity_id
_entity_poly.type
_entity_poly.pdbx_seq_one_letter_code
_entity_poly.pdbx_strand_id
1 'polypeptide(L)'
;MSSRQAKQEEWTEDLLKPDDADYRFSAYFICDWTTGAIAPSPAADESRRRRAEATLDAFALNAPERCKARWRELAAFRRRSAHEKLDDFNNRYFVEDPAA
;
A
#
# COMPACT_ATOMS: atom_id res chain seq x y z
N MET A 1 -6.68 34.41 -0.66
CA MET A 1 -7.95 33.77 -0.25
C MET A 1 -7.92 32.33 -0.77
N SER A 2 -7.92 31.35 0.13
CA SER A 2 -7.80 29.92 -0.20
C SER A 2 -9.19 29.32 -0.42
N SER A 3 -9.56 29.02 -1.66
CA SER A 3 -10.77 28.26 -1.98
C SER A 3 -10.39 26.88 -2.53
N ARG A 4 -10.73 25.86 -1.75
CA ARG A 4 -10.51 24.43 -1.92
C ARG A 4 -10.98 23.97 -3.31
N GLN A 5 -10.06 23.50 -4.14
CA GLN A 5 -10.40 22.85 -5.41
C GLN A 5 -11.05 21.49 -5.14
N ALA A 6 -12.12 21.24 -5.89
CA ALA A 6 -12.96 20.06 -5.88
C ALA A 6 -12.15 18.76 -5.84
N LYS A 7 -12.27 18.01 -4.75
CA LYS A 7 -11.99 16.57 -4.68
C LYS A 7 -13.27 15.86 -4.26
N GLN A 8 -14.34 16.10 -5.00
CA GLN A 8 -15.56 15.30 -4.87
C GLN A 8 -15.52 14.24 -5.97
N GLU A 9 -15.40 12.99 -5.51
CA GLU A 9 -16.12 11.86 -6.09
C GLU A 9 -15.64 11.32 -7.46
N GLU A 10 -14.36 10.93 -7.55
CA GLU A 10 -13.99 9.77 -8.40
C GLU A 10 -13.77 8.56 -7.50
N TRP A 11 -14.85 8.13 -6.82
CA TRP A 11 -14.93 6.73 -6.39
C TRP A 11 -15.31 5.91 -7.63
N THR A 12 -14.39 5.84 -8.59
CA THR A 12 -14.55 5.06 -9.83
C THR A 12 -14.72 3.58 -9.47
N GLU A 13 -15.51 2.84 -10.24
CA GLU A 13 -15.68 1.38 -10.07
C GLU A 13 -14.34 0.62 -10.07
N ASP A 14 -13.30 1.26 -10.61
CA ASP A 14 -11.93 0.76 -10.66
C ASP A 14 -11.21 0.73 -9.31
N LEU A 15 -11.73 1.40 -8.27
CA LEU A 15 -11.11 1.34 -6.94
C LEU A 15 -11.13 -0.08 -6.38
N LEU A 16 -10.02 -0.45 -5.75
CA LEU A 16 -9.90 -1.75 -5.11
C LEU A 16 -10.72 -1.79 -3.84
N LYS A 17 -11.50 -2.85 -3.69
CA LYS A 17 -12.27 -3.16 -2.49
C LYS A 17 -11.42 -4.09 -1.63
N PRO A 18 -10.81 -3.59 -0.53
CA PRO A 18 -9.92 -4.42 0.29
C PRO A 18 -10.66 -5.56 1.00
N ASP A 19 -11.99 -5.42 1.17
CA ASP A 19 -12.86 -6.44 1.78
C ASP A 19 -13.32 -7.53 0.79
N ASP A 20 -12.93 -7.44 -0.48
CA ASP A 20 -13.23 -8.48 -1.47
C ASP A 20 -12.46 -9.77 -1.13
N ALA A 21 -13.14 -10.92 -1.14
CA ALA A 21 -12.54 -12.19 -0.73
C ALA A 21 -11.32 -12.59 -1.59
N ASP A 22 -11.33 -12.15 -2.85
CA ASP A 22 -10.27 -12.39 -3.83
C ASP A 22 -9.19 -11.29 -3.82
N TYR A 23 -9.36 -10.24 -3.02
CA TYR A 23 -8.34 -9.21 -2.89
C TYR A 23 -7.10 -9.78 -2.21
N ARG A 24 -5.96 -9.61 -2.88
CA ARG A 24 -4.63 -9.89 -2.34
C ARG A 24 -3.74 -8.71 -2.68
N PHE A 25 -3.08 -8.13 -1.68
CA PHE A 25 -2.23 -6.96 -1.87
C PHE A 25 -1.18 -7.19 -2.98
N SER A 26 -0.46 -8.32 -2.91
CA SER A 26 0.55 -8.74 -3.90
C SER A 26 0.04 -8.93 -5.33
N ALA A 27 -1.27 -9.13 -5.52
CA ALA A 27 -1.86 -9.23 -6.86
C ALA A 27 -1.98 -7.86 -7.57
N TYR A 28 -1.95 -6.76 -6.80
CA TYR A 28 -2.14 -5.39 -7.30
C TYR A 28 -0.94 -4.50 -7.04
N PHE A 29 -0.17 -4.77 -5.99
CA PHE A 29 0.82 -3.86 -5.45
C PHE A 29 2.14 -4.54 -5.12
N ILE A 30 3.21 -3.75 -5.14
CA ILE A 30 4.53 -4.09 -4.61
C ILE A 30 5.07 -2.91 -3.81
N CYS A 31 5.73 -3.18 -2.69
CA CYS A 31 6.40 -2.15 -1.90
C CYS A 31 7.84 -1.94 -2.41
N ASP A 32 8.20 -0.71 -2.76
CA ASP A 32 9.58 -0.30 -2.89
C ASP A 32 10.16 -0.04 -1.50
N TRP A 33 10.96 -0.99 -1.02
CA TRP A 33 11.54 -0.94 0.31
C TRP A 33 12.68 0.06 0.48
N THR A 34 13.18 0.64 -0.62
CA THR A 34 14.17 1.72 -0.56
C THR A 34 13.53 3.06 -0.21
N THR A 35 12.30 3.30 -0.69
CA THR A 35 11.57 4.56 -0.49
C THR A 35 10.37 4.45 0.45
N GLY A 36 9.88 3.23 0.72
CA GLY A 36 8.62 2.98 1.43
C GLY A 36 7.37 3.27 0.60
N ALA A 37 7.52 3.51 -0.70
CA ALA A 37 6.41 3.70 -1.63
C ALA A 37 5.80 2.36 -2.04
N ILE A 38 4.54 2.40 -2.47
CA ILE A 38 3.85 1.29 -3.09
C ILE A 38 3.73 1.59 -4.59
N ALA A 39 4.05 0.63 -5.43
CA ALA A 39 3.84 0.70 -6.87
C ALA A 39 2.85 -0.40 -7.31
N PRO A 40 2.21 -0.26 -8.48
CA PRO A 40 1.48 -1.37 -9.10
C PRO A 40 2.41 -2.58 -9.28
N SER A 41 1.89 -3.78 -9.03
CA SER A 41 2.66 -5.01 -9.20
C SER A 41 3.05 -5.19 -10.69
N PRO A 42 4.31 -5.50 -11.01
CA PRO A 42 4.73 -5.76 -12.39
C PRO A 42 4.11 -7.04 -12.97
N ALA A 43 3.62 -7.94 -12.10
CA ALA A 43 2.90 -9.14 -12.48
C ALA A 43 1.39 -8.90 -12.72
N ALA A 44 0.90 -7.69 -12.46
CA ALA A 44 -0.49 -7.33 -12.69
C ALA A 44 -0.79 -7.17 -14.19
N ASP A 45 -1.95 -7.68 -14.62
CA ASP A 45 -2.49 -7.37 -15.94
C ASP A 45 -2.91 -5.89 -16.06
N GLU A 46 -3.25 -5.45 -17.27
CA GLU A 46 -3.64 -4.07 -17.56
C GLU A 46 -4.85 -3.59 -16.76
N SER A 47 -5.80 -4.47 -16.44
CA SER A 47 -6.96 -4.11 -15.62
C SER A 47 -6.51 -3.88 -14.17
N ARG A 48 -5.77 -4.83 -13.59
CA ARG A 48 -5.29 -4.75 -12.22
C ARG A 48 -4.33 -3.58 -12.01
N ARG A 49 -3.44 -3.30 -12.98
CA ARG A 49 -2.54 -2.14 -12.94
C ARG A 49 -3.33 -0.83 -12.88
N ARG A 50 -4.31 -0.63 -13.76
CA ARG A 50 -5.13 0.60 -13.76
C ARG A 50 -5.88 0.78 -12.44
N ARG A 51 -6.47 -0.29 -11.90
CA ARG A 51 -7.15 -0.27 -10.60
C ARG A 51 -6.19 0.05 -9.45
N ALA A 52 -4.97 -0.49 -9.50
CA ALA A 52 -3.93 -0.19 -8.52
C ALA A 52 -3.51 1.28 -8.57
N GLU A 53 -3.28 1.84 -9.76
CA GLU A 53 -2.94 3.26 -9.97
C GLU A 53 -4.05 4.18 -9.46
N ALA A 54 -5.31 3.93 -9.87
CA ALA A 54 -6.46 4.68 -9.38
C ALA A 54 -6.57 4.64 -7.85
N THR A 55 -6.29 3.49 -7.24
CA THR A 55 -6.31 3.33 -5.77
C THR A 55 -5.17 4.08 -5.09
N LEU A 56 -3.94 4.06 -5.65
CA LEU A 56 -2.80 4.80 -5.09
C LEU A 56 -3.08 6.30 -5.05
N ASP A 57 -3.66 6.82 -6.13
CA ASP A 57 -3.95 8.24 -6.30
C ASP A 57 -5.14 8.69 -5.44
N ALA A 58 -6.26 7.95 -5.49
CA ALA A 58 -7.48 8.29 -4.76
C ALA A 58 -7.24 8.33 -3.23
N PHE A 59 -6.50 7.37 -2.69
CA PHE A 59 -6.22 7.29 -1.26
C PHE A 59 -4.91 7.98 -0.83
N ALA A 60 -4.18 8.59 -1.78
CA ALA A 60 -2.88 9.18 -1.56
C ALA A 60 -1.93 8.25 -0.78
N LEU A 61 -1.88 6.97 -1.16
CA LEU A 61 -1.16 5.93 -0.42
C LEU A 61 0.35 6.18 -0.38
N ASN A 62 0.89 6.95 -1.32
CA ASN A 62 2.29 7.36 -1.36
C ASN A 62 2.54 8.78 -0.80
N ALA A 63 1.62 9.32 0.01
CA ALA A 63 1.91 10.53 0.77
C ALA A 63 3.20 10.36 1.59
N PRO A 64 4.09 11.37 1.67
CA PRO A 64 5.42 11.22 2.30
C PRO A 64 5.39 10.64 3.70
N GLU A 65 4.40 11.01 4.52
CA GLU A 65 4.25 10.50 5.89
C GLU A 65 3.91 9.01 5.93
N ARG A 66 3.13 8.51 4.95
CA ARG A 66 2.79 7.09 4.82
C ARG A 66 4.02 6.28 4.38
N CYS A 67 4.81 6.80 3.45
CA CYS A 67 6.06 6.15 3.03
C CYS A 67 7.05 6.05 4.20
N LYS A 68 7.23 7.13 4.97
CA LYS A 68 8.05 7.13 6.19
C LYS A 68 7.54 6.13 7.23
N ALA A 69 6.22 6.04 7.42
CA ALA A 69 5.62 5.10 8.35
C ALA A 69 5.94 3.65 7.96
N ARG A 70 5.77 3.28 6.68
CA ARG A 70 6.13 1.94 6.18
C ARG A 70 7.61 1.64 6.35
N TRP A 71 8.48 2.60 6.09
CA TRP A 71 9.92 2.43 6.29
C TRP A 71 10.28 2.20 7.76
N ARG A 72 9.65 2.93 8.69
CA ARG A 72 9.83 2.74 10.14
C ARG A 72 9.33 1.37 10.60
N GLU A 73 8.18 0.93 10.09
CA GLU A 73 7.62 -0.40 10.35
C GLU A 73 8.57 -1.49 9.85
N LEU A 74 9.11 -1.38 8.64
CA LEU A 74 10.12 -2.31 8.13
C LEU A 74 11.37 -2.33 9.02
N ALA A 75 11.84 -1.16 9.48
CA ALA A 75 12.98 -1.08 10.38
C ALA A 75 12.69 -1.74 11.74
N ALA A 76 11.49 -1.54 12.31
CA ALA A 76 11.05 -2.20 13.54
C ALA A 76 10.95 -3.72 13.34
N PHE A 77 10.29 -4.13 12.26
CA PHE A 77 10.15 -5.54 11.86
C PHE A 77 11.50 -6.25 11.71
N ARG A 78 12.50 -5.60 11.12
CA ARG A 78 13.86 -6.17 10.97
C ARG A 78 14.64 -6.22 12.26
N ARG A 79 14.34 -5.34 13.22
CA ARG A 79 14.97 -5.30 14.55
C ARG A 79 14.25 -6.20 15.56
N ARG A 80 13.11 -6.76 15.18
CA ARG A 80 12.31 -7.62 16.04
C ARG A 80 13.14 -8.80 16.55
N SER A 81 12.88 -9.19 17.79
CA SER A 81 13.41 -10.45 18.30
C SER A 81 12.61 -11.62 17.72
N ALA A 82 13.20 -12.82 17.68
CA ALA A 82 12.49 -14.03 17.24
C ALA A 82 11.22 -14.36 18.07
N HIS A 83 11.04 -13.71 19.22
CA HIS A 83 9.91 -13.89 20.12
C HIS A 83 8.76 -12.89 19.90
N GLU A 84 8.98 -11.81 19.14
CA GLU A 84 7.92 -10.86 18.81
C GLU A 84 6.99 -11.44 17.74
N LYS A 85 5.68 -11.32 17.94
CA LYS A 85 4.69 -11.91 17.03
C LYS A 85 4.43 -10.95 15.89
N LEU A 86 4.19 -11.51 14.71
CA LEU A 86 3.87 -10.75 13.50
C LEU A 86 2.59 -9.90 13.68
N ASP A 87 1.69 -10.29 14.58
CA ASP A 87 0.44 -9.57 14.91
C ASP A 87 0.66 -8.27 15.67
N ASP A 88 1.85 -8.04 16.22
CA ASP A 88 2.17 -6.83 16.98
C ASP A 88 2.43 -5.61 16.06
N PHE A 89 2.45 -5.81 14.74
CA PHE A 89 2.74 -4.78 13.73
C PHE A 89 1.47 -4.36 12.97
N ASN A 90 1.11 -3.07 13.06
CA ASN A 90 -0.13 -2.51 12.48
C ASN A 90 -0.22 -2.65 10.95
N ASN A 91 0.91 -2.78 10.27
CA ASN A 91 0.99 -2.76 8.82
C ASN A 91 1.36 -4.13 8.23
N ARG A 92 1.01 -5.23 8.92
CA ARG A 92 1.31 -6.61 8.52
C ARG A 92 1.01 -6.91 7.04
N TYR A 93 -0.13 -6.43 6.52
CA TYR A 93 -0.54 -6.64 5.12
C TYR A 93 0.31 -5.90 4.09
N PHE A 94 1.02 -4.84 4.50
CA PHE A 94 1.85 -4.04 3.62
C PHE A 94 3.30 -4.53 3.59
N VAL A 95 3.72 -5.34 4.56
CA VAL A 95 5.09 -5.87 4.70
C VAL A 95 5.07 -7.37 4.48
N GLU A 96 4.85 -7.76 3.23
CA GLU A 96 5.27 -9.10 2.78
C GLU A 96 6.80 -9.11 2.74
N ASP A 97 7.42 -10.03 3.50
CA ASP A 97 8.87 -10.15 3.57
C ASP A 97 9.41 -10.55 2.18
N PRO A 98 10.26 -9.73 1.53
CA PRO A 98 10.86 -10.10 0.25
C PRO A 98 11.91 -11.23 0.40
N ALA A 99 12.23 -11.67 1.62
CA ALA A 99 13.26 -12.67 1.92
C ALA A 99 12.72 -13.96 2.57
N ALA A 100 11.41 -14.24 2.46
CA ALA A 100 10.84 -15.55 2.83
C ALA A 100 11.10 -16.61 1.75
#